data_AF-A0A3C1K8B2-F1
#
_entry.id   AF-A0A3C1K8B2-F1
#
_cell.length_a   1.000
_cell.length_b   1.000
_cell.length_c   1.000
_cell.angle_alpha   90.00
_cell.angle_beta   90.00
_cell.angle_gamma   90.00
#
_symmetry.space_group_name_H-M   'P 1'
#
loop_
_entity.id
_entity.type
_entity.pdbx_description
1 polymer ?
#
loop_
_entity_poly.entity_id
_entity_poly.type
_entity_poly.pdbx_seq_one_letter_code
_entity_poly.pdbx_strand_id
1 'polypeptide(L)' 'MKVAIICSKNLICTNLSQLLPSETLEIVTGGARGIETCAANLAITRGLGLTIFLSEYEKYKSLSSLVKYLKIIN' A
#
# COMPACT_ATOMS: atom_id res chain seq x y z
N MET A 1 13.08 6.08 5.34
CA MET A 1 12.93 4.91 4.45
C MET A 1 11.51 4.86 3.91
N LYS A 2 11.29 4.44 2.65
CA LYS A 2 9.95 4.17 2.11
C LYS A 2 9.70 2.66 2.11
N VAL A 3 8.51 2.22 2.51
CA VAL A 3 8.14 0.80 2.53
C VAL A 3 6.90 0.57 1.67
N ALA A 4 7.03 -0.30 0.67
CA ALA A 4 5.92 -0.74 -0.14
C ALA A 4 5.16 -1.90 0.53
N ILE A 5 3.84 -1.79 0.66
CA ILE A 5 2.96 -2.85 1.18
C ILE A 5 1.98 -3.27 0.09
N ILE A 6 2.17 -4.50 -0.39
CA ILE A 6 1.40 -5.15 -1.46
C ILE A 6 0.80 -6.43 -0.88
N CYS A 7 -0.53 -6.57 -0.90
CA CYS A 7 -1.14 -7.76 -0.28
C CYS A 7 -2.55 -8.10 -0.77
N SER A 8 -3.12 -9.16 -0.17
CA SER A 8 -4.46 -9.66 -0.47
C SER A 8 -5.55 -8.67 -0.06
N LYS A 9 -6.60 -8.60 -0.90
CA LYS A 9 -7.77 -7.73 -0.69
C LYS A 9 -8.72 -8.18 0.41
N ASN A 10 -8.58 -9.44 0.85
CA ASN A 10 -9.55 -10.13 1.72
C ASN A 10 -8.97 -10.47 3.11
N LEU A 11 -7.73 -10.09 3.38
CA LEU A 11 -7.10 -10.29 4.69
C LEU A 11 -7.03 -8.98 5.46
N ILE A 12 -6.97 -9.09 6.79
CA ILE A 12 -6.82 -7.96 7.71
C ILE A 12 -5.63 -8.29 8.62
N CYS A 13 -4.80 -7.29 8.93
CA CYS A 13 -3.67 -7.43 9.83
C CYS A 13 -3.71 -6.34 10.90
N THR A 14 -3.78 -6.75 12.16
CA THR A 14 -3.83 -5.83 13.32
C THR A 14 -2.44 -5.38 13.77
N ASN A 15 -1.42 -6.22 13.61
CA ASN A 15 -0.06 -5.98 14.12
C ASN A 15 0.93 -5.58 13.02
N LEU A 16 0.46 -4.97 11.93
CA LEU A 16 1.28 -4.61 10.77
C LEU A 16 2.50 -3.76 11.15
N SER A 17 2.37 -2.94 12.19
CA SER A 17 3.46 -2.13 12.73
C SER A 17 4.70 -2.90 13.20
N GLN A 18 4.54 -4.14 13.65
CA GLN A 18 5.65 -4.95 14.15
C GLN A 18 6.52 -5.49 13.02
N LEU A 19 6.00 -5.45 11.78
CA LEU A 19 6.66 -5.93 10.58
C LEU A 19 7.41 -4.82 9.84
N LEU A 20 7.28 -3.57 10.29
CA LEU A 20 7.93 -2.43 9.64
C LEU A 20 9.28 -2.10 10.29
N PRO A 21 10.30 -1.76 9.50
CA PRO A 21 11.53 -1.16 10.01
C PRO A 21 11.23 0.11 10.82
N SER A 22 12.00 0.34 11.89
CA SER A 22 11.83 1.49 12.78
C SER A 22 11.97 2.85 12.08
N GLU A 23 12.80 2.90 11.04
CA GLU A 23 13.15 4.08 10.24
C GLU A 23 12.20 4.30 9.06
N THR A 24 11.06 3.61 9.04
CA THR A 24 10.00 3.83 8.06
C THR A 24 9.48 5.26 8.20
N LEU A 25 9.55 6.03 7.12
CA LEU A 25 9.07 7.40 7.03
C LEU A 25 7.81 7.51 6.16
N GLU A 26 7.62 6.58 5.23
CA GLU A 26 6.52 6.59 4.28
C GLU A 26 6.07 5.16 3.95
N ILE A 27 4.76 4.97 3.88
CA ILE A 27 4.12 3.75 3.38
C ILE A 27 3.63 4.01 1.95
N VAL A 28 3.98 3.10 1.04
CA VAL A 28 3.55 3.12 -0.36
C VAL A 28 2.67 1.92 -0.62
N THR A 29 1.48 2.11 -1.19
CA THR A 29 0.54 0.99 -1.41
C THR A 29 -0.35 1.18 -2.63
N GLY A 30 -1.09 0.14 -3.01
CA GLY A 30 -2.00 0.11 -4.14
C GLY A 30 -3.43 0.54 -3.83
N GLY A 31 -3.73 0.92 -2.58
CA GLY A 31 -5.06 1.41 -2.17
C GLY A 31 -6.18 0.38 -2.27
N ALA A 32 -5.86 -0.93 -2.25
CA ALA A 32 -6.87 -1.97 -2.22
C ALA A 32 -7.53 -2.10 -0.84
N ARG A 33 -8.64 -2.85 -0.78
CA ARG A 33 -9.27 -3.27 0.48
C ARG A 33 -8.36 -4.22 1.27
N GLY A 34 -8.66 -4.46 2.54
CA GLY A 34 -7.95 -5.43 3.37
C GLY A 34 -6.64 -4.85 3.93
N ILE A 35 -5.53 -5.57 3.77
CA ILE A 35 -4.23 -5.20 4.38
C ILE A 35 -3.73 -3.84 3.89
N GLU A 36 -3.95 -3.46 2.63
CA GLU A 36 -3.56 -2.14 2.12
C GLU A 36 -4.35 -1.00 2.80
N THR A 37 -5.57 -1.27 3.28
CA THR A 37 -6.33 -0.34 4.14
C THR A 37 -5.73 -0.27 5.54
N CYS A 38 -5.30 -1.41 6.11
CA CYS A 38 -4.57 -1.42 7.39
C CYS A 38 -3.27 -0.61 7.30
N ALA A 39 -2.55 -0.72 6.18
CA ALA A 39 -1.34 0.04 5.90
C ALA A 39 -1.59 1.56 5.86
N ALA A 40 -2.63 1.99 5.15
CA ALA A 40 -3.03 3.39 5.12
C ALA A 40 -3.40 3.91 6.52
N ASN A 41 -4.20 3.16 7.28
CA ASN A 41 -4.56 3.53 8.65
C ASN A 41 -3.34 3.59 9.57
N LEU A 42 -2.39 2.67 9.42
CA LEU A 42 -1.14 2.68 10.17
C LEU A 42 -0.31 3.93 9.85
N ALA A 43 -0.22 4.32 8.58
CA ALA A 43 0.49 5.54 8.19
C ALA A 43 -0.14 6.77 8.84
N ILE A 44 -1.47 6.91 8.75
CA ILE A 44 -2.23 8.03 9.32
C ILE A 44 -2.06 8.09 10.83
N THR A 45 -2.28 6.97 11.53
CA THR A 45 -2.22 6.91 13.00
C THR A 45 -0.82 7.17 13.56
N ARG A 46 0.24 6.89 12.80
CA ARG A 46 1.64 7.13 13.19
C ARG A 46 2.24 8.40 12.60
N GLY A 47 1.49 9.17 11.83
CA GLY A 47 2.00 10.37 11.15
C GLY A 47 3.08 10.09 10.11
N LEU A 48 3.07 8.90 9.50
CA LEU A 48 3.97 8.55 8.40
C LEU A 48 3.45 9.14 7.09
N GLY A 49 4.35 9.39 6.15
CA GLY A 49 3.95 9.67 4.76
C GLY A 49 3.13 8.51 4.18
N LEU A 50 2.18 8.84 3.30
CA LEU A 50 1.33 7.86 2.64
C LEU A 50 1.21 8.18 1.16
N THR A 51 1.66 7.26 0.32
CA THR A 51 1.47 7.33 -1.14
C THR A 51 0.61 6.16 -1.60
N ILE A 52 -0.47 6.47 -2.32
CA ILE A 52 -1.41 5.48 -2.86
C ILE A 52 -1.43 5.55 -4.38
N PHE A 53 -1.04 4.46 -5.03
CA PHE A 53 -1.21 4.27 -6.46
C PHE A 53 -2.55 3.61 -6.72
N LEU A 54 -3.47 4.28 -7.41
CA LEU A 54 -4.78 3.73 -7.76
C LEU A 54 -4.75 3.06 -9.15
N SER A 55 -5.68 2.14 -9.37
CA SER A 55 -5.81 1.47 -10.67
C SER A 55 -6.40 2.40 -11.73
N GLU A 56 -5.67 2.58 -12.82
CA GLU A 56 -6.15 3.28 -14.03
C GLU A 56 -6.89 2.29 -14.96
N TYR A 57 -8.12 1.95 -14.59
CA TYR A 57 -8.95 1.01 -15.34
C TYR A 57 -9.25 1.49 -16.77
N GLU A 58 -9.50 2.79 -16.96
CA GLU A 58 -9.76 3.38 -18.28
C GLU A 58 -8.61 3.15 -19.27
N LYS A 59 -7.37 3.17 -18.78
CA LYS A 59 -6.18 3.08 -19.62
C LYS A 59 -5.70 1.63 -19.82
N TYR A 60 -5.74 0.82 -18.77
CA TYR A 60 -5.09 -0.49 -18.75
C TYR A 60 -6.07 -1.67 -18.60
N LYS A 61 -7.37 -1.43 -18.42
CA LYS A 61 -8.41 -2.46 -18.29
C LYS A 61 -8.02 -3.56 -17.29
N SER A 62 -7.93 -4.82 -17.73
CA SER A 62 -7.55 -5.97 -16.90
C SER A 62 -6.11 -5.90 -16.37
N LEU A 63 -5.21 -5.20 -17.06
CA LEU A 63 -3.81 -5.02 -16.65
C LEU A 63 -3.64 -3.93 -15.58
N SER A 64 -4.67 -3.14 -15.30
CA SER A 64 -4.61 -2.01 -14.35
C SER A 64 -4.12 -2.41 -12.95
N SER A 65 -4.44 -3.62 -12.49
CA SER A 65 -3.96 -4.12 -11.19
C SER A 65 -2.46 -4.38 -11.20
N LEU A 66 -1.93 -4.96 -12.28
CA LEU A 66 -0.49 -5.21 -12.45
C LEU A 66 0.28 -3.90 -12.62
N VAL A 67 -0.18 -3.04 -13.52
CA VAL A 67 0.48 -1.76 -13.86
C VAL A 67 0.61 -0.87 -12.62
N LYS A 68 -0.40 -0.86 -11.76
CA LYS A 68 -0.37 -0.15 -10.48
C LYS A 68 0.78 -0.60 -9.58
N TYR A 69 1.02 -1.91 -9.46
CA TYR A 69 2.12 -2.42 -8.62
C TYR A 69 3.50 -2.20 -9.27
N LEU A 70 3.59 -2.20 -10.59
CA LEU A 70 4.84 -1.83 -11.28
C LEU A 70 5.26 -0.38 -10.99
N LYS A 71 4.29 0.54 -10.82
CA LYS A 71 4.56 1.94 -10.43
C LYS A 71 5.06 2.11 -8.99
N ILE A 72 4.87 1.11 -8.14
CA ILE A 72 5.37 1.15 -6.76
C ILE A 72 6.86 0.80 -6.71
N ILE A 73 7.33 0.00 -7.67
CA ILE A 73 8.69 -0.53 -7.72
C ILE A 73 9.62 0.37 -8.56
N ASN A 74 9.09 1.07 -9.57
CA ASN A 74 9.83 1.98 -10.45
C ASN A 74 9.75 3.42 -9.98
#